data_AF-A0A1W9XAB0-F1
#
_entry.id   AF-A0A1W9XAB0-F1
#
_cell.length_a   1.000
_cell.length_b   1.000
_cell.length_c   1.000
_cell.angle_alpha   90.00
_cell.angle_beta   90.00
_cell.angle_gamma   90.00
#
_symmetry.space_group_name_H-M   'P 1'
#
loop_
_entity.id
_entity.type
_entity.pdbx_description
1 polymer ?
#
loop_
_entity_poly.entity_id
_entity_poly.type
_entity_poly.pdbx_seq_one_letter_code
_entity_poly.pdbx_strand_id
1 'polypeptide(L)'
;MEDQRRGYLMLLFTDGKSFQRDDSTFVFESLSGWPMVAWMDFREKRFWDETISLPVTHGIPIYPASRDGLIKVTKQFLTEQEPGKYLSANMDGAGVLPEMPTKLDAHVEFLLGDALLWAQDCALIQPVSLGLADALRREFYPHLPPERMGRLYALPDTSQILSTLCFSKAIQIVLRNGFKARRSESGRKALSAFLMRKIEETKPETEAGKDPSLQFLKWERVKERFRMESDPNYDMKRLAELALTPLGISICEGLGAFGFEGEANKIPPIVRPQNPKAWRRLKWLLKKPKYSLREEPLMVSSDEFRSVFGLGENQRPLKYIENEFKDRGDGTIADQATGVIWQKSGSNWLGYEDALAYVEKLNRERFAGYDDWRLPTIEELMSLLEPKKQSTDLYIDPIFDEEQSWCLSSDKEYPGAAWLVYFLIGDVVWDLVVGNGYVRAVRS
;
A
#
# COMPACT_ATOMS: atom_id res chain seq x y z
N MET A 1 56.79 -7.20 7.93
CA MET A 1 55.54 -6.44 7.69
C MET A 1 54.74 -6.22 8.97
N GLU A 2 54.79 -7.09 9.98
CA GLU A 2 54.08 -6.89 11.26
C GLU A 2 54.49 -5.60 12.01
N ASP A 3 55.77 -5.23 11.98
CA ASP A 3 56.27 -4.00 12.63
C ASP A 3 55.66 -2.69 12.07
N GLN A 4 55.23 -2.68 10.81
CA GLN A 4 54.60 -1.50 10.21
C GLN A 4 53.15 -1.31 10.66
N ARG A 5 52.47 -2.35 11.14
CA ARG A 5 51.05 -2.28 11.54
C ARG A 5 50.83 -1.45 12.79
N ARG A 6 51.84 -1.31 13.66
CA ARG A 6 51.77 -0.52 14.90
C ARG A 6 51.60 0.99 14.66
N GLY A 7 51.86 1.47 13.45
CA GLY A 7 51.74 2.89 13.10
C GLY A 7 50.36 3.31 12.56
N TYR A 8 49.41 2.38 12.36
CA TYR A 8 48.14 2.66 11.70
C TYR A 8 46.95 2.30 12.57
N LEU A 9 46.00 3.25 12.70
CA LEU A 9 44.68 3.01 13.26
C LEU A 9 43.72 2.63 12.13
N MET A 10 43.15 1.44 12.21
CA MET A 10 42.18 0.93 11.24
C MET A 10 40.76 1.07 11.78
N LEU A 11 39.93 1.85 11.10
CA LEU A 11 38.51 2.03 11.42
C LEU A 11 37.67 1.38 10.31
N LEU A 12 36.87 0.39 10.68
CA LEU A 12 36.01 -0.34 9.75
C LEU A 12 34.57 0.15 9.87
N PHE A 13 34.08 0.90 8.89
CA PHE A 13 32.72 1.42 8.88
C PHE A 13 31.78 0.48 8.14
N THR A 14 30.88 -0.20 8.84
CA THR A 14 30.02 -1.24 8.26
C THR A 14 28.82 -1.56 9.17
N ASP A 15 27.73 -2.08 8.60
CA ASP A 15 26.56 -2.57 9.34
C ASP A 15 26.60 -4.09 9.60
N GLY A 16 27.69 -4.76 9.22
CA GLY A 16 27.90 -6.19 9.46
C GLY A 16 27.07 -7.15 8.61
N LYS A 17 26.06 -6.68 7.88
CA LYS A 17 25.11 -7.55 7.16
C LYS A 17 25.72 -8.33 6.00
N SER A 18 26.82 -7.85 5.45
CA SER A 18 27.54 -8.51 4.35
C SER A 18 28.50 -9.61 4.83
N PHE A 19 28.70 -9.77 6.14
CA PHE A 19 29.61 -10.76 6.70
C PHE A 19 28.83 -11.99 7.16
N GLN A 20 29.05 -13.13 6.50
CA GLN A 20 28.48 -14.42 6.90
C GLN A 20 29.45 -15.18 7.81
N ARG A 21 28.91 -15.92 8.79
CA ARG A 21 29.68 -16.66 9.80
C ARG A 21 30.71 -17.61 9.19
N ASP A 22 30.37 -18.31 8.12
CA ASP A 22 31.23 -19.37 7.59
C ASP A 22 32.34 -18.83 6.67
N ASP A 23 32.02 -17.86 5.79
CA ASP A 23 32.98 -17.34 4.80
C ASP A 23 33.88 -16.21 5.32
N SER A 24 33.48 -15.52 6.41
CA SER A 24 34.16 -14.31 6.88
C SER A 24 35.18 -14.55 8.00
N THR A 25 35.27 -15.77 8.53
CA THR A 25 36.15 -16.10 9.67
C THR A 25 37.60 -15.71 9.41
N PHE A 26 38.13 -16.02 8.23
CA PHE A 26 39.50 -15.68 7.84
C PHE A 26 39.77 -14.15 7.81
N VAL A 27 38.76 -13.35 7.46
CA VAL A 27 38.87 -11.88 7.47
C VAL A 27 38.97 -11.37 8.91
N PHE A 28 38.16 -11.90 9.82
CA PHE A 28 38.19 -11.52 11.23
C PHE A 28 39.47 -11.99 11.95
N GLU A 29 39.97 -13.18 11.64
CA GLU A 29 41.30 -13.65 12.10
C GLU A 29 42.44 -12.75 11.60
N SER A 30 42.35 -12.29 10.35
CA SER A 30 43.34 -11.36 9.80
C SER A 30 43.26 -9.97 10.45
N LEU A 31 42.05 -9.51 10.77
CA LEU A 31 41.80 -8.22 11.41
C LEU A 31 42.18 -8.21 12.89
N SER A 32 41.99 -9.31 13.62
CA SER A 32 42.38 -9.41 15.04
C SER A 32 43.90 -9.31 15.24
N GLY A 33 44.69 -9.64 14.21
CA GLY A 33 46.13 -9.43 14.18
C GLY A 33 46.58 -7.95 14.05
N TRP A 34 45.65 -6.99 13.96
CA TRP A 34 45.96 -5.57 13.94
C TRP A 34 45.92 -4.96 15.35
N PRO A 35 46.99 -4.28 15.80
CA PRO A 35 47.07 -3.77 17.17
C PRO A 35 46.10 -2.60 17.45
N MET A 36 45.71 -1.84 16.43
CA MET A 36 44.78 -0.71 16.54
C MET A 36 43.66 -0.86 15.50
N VAL A 37 42.66 -1.68 15.82
CA VAL A 37 41.49 -1.92 14.97
C VAL A 37 40.20 -1.64 15.75
N ALA A 38 39.25 -0.95 15.11
CA ALA A 38 37.93 -0.70 15.67
C ALA A 38 36.85 -0.89 14.62
N TRP A 39 35.76 -1.54 15.03
CA TRP A 39 34.54 -1.66 14.24
C TRP A 39 33.61 -0.49 14.53
N MET A 40 33.22 0.23 13.48
CA MET A 40 32.35 1.40 13.53
C MET A 40 31.00 1.05 12.90
N ASP A 41 30.00 0.71 13.72
CA ASP A 41 28.68 0.30 13.24
C ASP A 41 27.81 1.51 12.90
N PHE A 42 27.28 1.56 11.67
CA PHE A 42 26.38 2.64 11.22
C PHE A 42 25.05 2.69 11.97
N ARG A 43 24.66 1.58 12.60
CA ARG A 43 23.40 1.45 13.32
C ARG A 43 23.55 1.93 14.75
N GLU A 44 22.48 2.52 15.28
CA GLU A 44 22.41 2.77 16.72
C GLU A 44 22.44 1.45 17.51
N LYS A 45 22.99 1.48 18.72
CA LYS A 45 23.12 0.30 19.60
C LYS A 45 21.85 -0.53 19.76
N ARG A 46 20.68 0.11 19.69
CA ARG A 46 19.35 -0.53 19.79
C ARG A 46 18.98 -1.42 18.59
N PHE A 47 19.66 -1.26 17.46
CA PHE A 47 19.44 -2.01 16.22
C PHE A 47 20.59 -2.99 15.93
N TRP A 48 21.48 -3.19 16.90
CA TRP A 48 22.53 -4.19 16.80
C TRP A 48 21.91 -5.58 16.92
N ASP A 49 22.26 -6.45 15.98
CA ASP A 49 21.77 -7.82 15.86
C ASP A 49 22.93 -8.82 15.98
N GLU A 50 22.69 -10.11 15.70
CA GLU A 50 23.69 -11.17 15.83
C GLU A 50 24.97 -10.93 15.00
N THR A 51 24.94 -10.06 13.99
CA THR A 51 26.13 -9.71 13.19
C THR A 51 27.23 -9.05 14.02
N ILE A 52 26.87 -8.37 15.12
CA ILE A 52 27.85 -7.75 16.03
C ILE A 52 28.62 -8.79 16.86
N SER A 53 28.12 -10.03 16.94
CA SER A 53 28.79 -11.09 17.69
C SER A 53 30.13 -11.47 17.06
N LEU A 54 30.24 -11.38 15.73
CA LEU A 54 31.43 -11.79 14.98
C LEU A 54 32.68 -10.94 15.27
N PRO A 55 32.65 -9.59 15.23
CA PRO A 55 33.80 -8.79 15.65
C PRO A 55 34.17 -9.01 17.12
N VAL A 56 33.17 -9.14 18.01
CA VAL A 56 33.37 -9.31 19.45
C VAL A 56 34.06 -10.63 19.78
N THR A 57 33.66 -11.74 19.13
CA THR A 57 34.31 -13.04 19.34
C THR A 57 35.78 -13.07 18.92
N HIS A 58 36.17 -12.18 18.00
CA HIS A 58 37.56 -12.03 17.53
C HIS A 58 38.31 -10.88 18.23
N GLY A 59 37.77 -10.34 19.33
CA GLY A 59 38.43 -9.33 20.15
C GLY A 59 38.46 -7.91 19.55
N ILE A 60 37.65 -7.64 18.52
CA ILE A 60 37.58 -6.33 17.87
C ILE A 60 36.53 -5.47 18.59
N PRO A 61 36.90 -4.30 19.14
CA PRO A 61 35.96 -3.44 19.84
C PRO A 61 35.00 -2.74 18.88
N ILE A 62 33.73 -2.66 19.26
CA ILE A 62 32.64 -2.07 18.48
C ILE A 62 32.24 -0.71 19.05
N TYR A 63 32.12 0.29 18.17
CA TYR A 63 31.66 1.63 18.48
C TYR A 63 30.57 2.06 17.48
N PRO A 64 29.64 2.93 17.87
CA PRO A 64 28.76 3.56 16.90
C PRO A 64 29.57 4.45 15.95
N ALA A 65 29.24 4.45 14.66
CA ALA A 65 29.80 5.35 13.65
C ALA A 65 29.30 6.79 13.82
N SER A 66 29.55 7.38 14.99
CA SER A 66 29.16 8.72 15.38
C SER A 66 30.37 9.51 15.87
N ARG A 67 30.19 10.83 16.04
CA ARG A 67 31.21 11.71 16.65
C ARG A 67 31.71 11.16 17.99
N ASP A 68 30.80 10.71 18.85
CA ASP A 68 31.16 10.17 20.16
C ASP A 68 31.93 8.84 20.05
N GLY A 69 31.55 7.98 19.10
CA GLY A 69 32.27 6.75 18.82
C GLY A 69 33.71 7.02 18.37
N LEU A 70 33.89 7.95 17.43
CA LEU A 70 35.22 8.38 16.98
C LEU A 70 36.07 8.92 18.13
N ILE A 71 35.52 9.77 18.99
CA ILE A 71 36.23 10.29 20.18
C ILE A 71 36.63 9.15 21.13
N LYS A 72 35.78 8.13 21.31
CA LYS A 72 36.09 6.98 22.17
C LYS A 72 37.23 6.14 21.58
N VAL A 73 37.20 5.87 20.28
CA VAL A 73 38.24 5.08 19.60
C VAL A 73 39.58 5.79 19.63
N THR A 74 39.62 7.08 19.32
CA THR A 74 40.88 7.83 19.35
C THR A 74 41.45 7.93 20.77
N LYS A 75 40.60 8.12 21.78
CA LYS A 75 41.04 8.06 23.18
C LYS A 75 41.62 6.69 23.53
N GLN A 76 41.01 5.61 23.07
CA GLN A 76 41.45 4.26 23.41
C GLN A 76 42.79 3.86 22.78
N PHE A 77 43.00 4.18 21.50
CA PHE A 77 44.18 3.72 20.77
C PHE A 77 45.32 4.72 20.69
N LEU A 78 45.05 6.03 20.81
CA LEU A 78 46.05 7.07 20.57
C LEU A 78 46.48 7.82 21.85
N THR A 79 46.00 7.43 23.03
CA THR A 79 46.46 8.02 24.30
C THR A 79 47.34 7.03 25.07
N GLU A 80 48.35 7.51 25.79
CA GLU A 80 49.33 6.71 26.55
C GLU A 80 48.75 5.97 27.77
N GLN A 81 47.42 5.92 27.93
CA GLN A 81 46.81 5.18 29.04
C GLN A 81 46.76 3.68 28.73
N GLU A 82 47.32 2.88 29.64
CA GLU A 82 47.49 1.43 29.50
C GLU A 82 46.28 0.71 28.86
N PRO A 83 46.50 -0.19 27.88
CA PRO A 83 45.46 -0.96 27.21
C PRO A 83 44.93 -2.11 28.09
N GLY A 84 44.50 -1.79 29.31
CA GLY A 84 44.12 -2.77 30.33
C GLY A 84 42.96 -2.40 31.25
N LYS A 85 42.54 -1.12 31.33
CA LYS A 85 41.44 -0.70 32.22
C LYS A 85 40.08 -0.47 31.57
N TYR A 86 40.02 -0.30 30.25
CA TYR A 86 38.74 -0.11 29.54
C TYR A 86 38.17 -1.40 28.91
N LEU A 87 38.98 -2.46 28.78
CA LEU A 87 38.49 -3.78 28.36
C LEU A 87 37.46 -4.37 29.33
N SER A 88 37.55 -4.05 30.63
CA SER A 88 36.57 -4.49 31.63
C SER A 88 35.46 -3.49 31.90
N ALA A 89 35.69 -2.18 31.69
CA ALA A 89 34.75 -1.12 32.08
C ALA A 89 33.88 -0.60 30.92
N ASN A 90 34.25 -0.85 29.66
CA ASN A 90 33.44 -0.50 28.49
C ASN A 90 33.01 -1.74 27.68
N MET A 91 33.00 -2.91 28.32
CA MET A 91 32.20 -4.07 27.90
C MET A 91 30.76 -3.98 28.47
N ASP A 92 30.26 -2.76 28.74
CA ASP A 92 28.82 -2.52 28.96
C ASP A 92 28.07 -2.77 27.63
N GLY A 93 27.84 -4.05 27.34
CA GLY A 93 27.22 -4.54 26.12
C GLY A 93 28.13 -5.43 25.27
N ALA A 94 28.92 -6.33 25.90
CA ALA A 94 29.40 -7.52 25.22
C ALA A 94 28.19 -8.30 24.67
N GLY A 95 27.81 -8.08 23.41
CA GLY A 95 26.87 -8.94 22.67
C GLY A 95 25.48 -9.18 23.29
N VAL A 96 25.08 -8.46 24.33
CA VAL A 96 23.70 -8.55 24.84
C VAL A 96 22.84 -7.81 23.85
N LEU A 97 22.23 -8.58 22.94
CA LEU A 97 21.15 -8.12 22.10
C LEU A 97 20.12 -7.43 23.01
N PRO A 98 19.63 -6.24 22.64
CA PRO A 98 18.55 -5.64 23.40
C PRO A 98 17.39 -6.63 23.48
N GLU A 99 16.90 -6.91 24.69
CA GLU A 99 15.68 -7.71 24.86
C GLU A 99 14.55 -6.99 24.14
N MET A 100 14.11 -7.56 23.01
CA MET A 100 13.06 -6.96 22.22
C MET A 100 11.73 -7.16 22.94
N PRO A 101 10.96 -6.08 23.19
CA PRO A 101 9.66 -6.22 23.81
C PRO A 101 8.76 -7.12 22.97
N THR A 102 8.03 -8.03 23.63
CA THR A 102 7.11 -8.98 22.96
C THR A 102 5.84 -8.30 22.47
N LYS A 103 5.44 -7.17 23.09
CA LYS A 103 4.31 -6.37 22.64
C LYS A 103 4.74 -5.34 21.60
N LEU A 104 3.95 -5.22 20.53
CA LEU A 104 4.25 -4.34 19.40
C LEU A 104 4.35 -2.86 19.79
N ASP A 105 3.50 -2.38 20.71
CA ASP A 105 3.53 -1.00 21.20
C ASP A 105 4.84 -0.68 21.91
N ALA A 106 5.25 -1.51 22.87
CA ALA A 106 6.52 -1.38 23.57
C ALA A 106 7.71 -1.50 22.62
N HIS A 107 7.62 -2.38 21.61
CA HIS A 107 8.65 -2.54 20.59
C HIS A 107 8.81 -1.27 19.74
N VAL A 108 7.70 -0.68 19.27
CA VAL A 108 7.71 0.58 18.50
C VAL A 108 8.29 1.73 19.33
N GLU A 109 7.94 1.83 20.61
CA GLU A 109 8.49 2.84 21.51
C GLU A 109 9.99 2.66 21.74
N PHE A 110 10.44 1.40 21.91
CA PHE A 110 11.85 1.06 22.04
C PHE A 110 12.65 1.48 20.79
N LEU A 111 12.17 1.13 19.60
CA LEU A 111 12.86 1.47 18.34
C LEU A 111 12.94 2.99 18.15
N LEU A 112 11.81 3.69 18.32
CA LEU A 112 11.72 5.12 18.02
C LEU A 112 12.36 6.01 19.07
N GLY A 113 12.28 5.68 20.36
CA GLY A 113 12.86 6.48 21.45
C GLY A 113 12.41 7.96 21.40
N ASP A 114 13.38 8.89 21.38
CA ASP A 114 13.13 10.33 21.29
C ASP A 114 12.36 10.77 20.02
N ALA A 115 12.39 9.95 18.96
CA ALA A 115 11.70 10.18 17.69
C ALA A 115 10.23 9.75 17.70
N LEU A 116 9.73 9.18 18.80
CA LEU A 116 8.38 8.60 18.87
C LEU A 116 7.29 9.61 18.52
N LEU A 117 7.31 10.81 19.10
CA LEU A 117 6.28 11.84 18.84
C LEU A 117 6.33 12.33 17.39
N TRP A 118 7.54 12.44 16.82
CA TRP A 118 7.72 12.79 15.41
C TRP A 118 7.19 11.70 14.46
N ALA A 119 7.42 10.42 14.78
CA ALA A 119 6.87 9.31 14.02
C ALA A 119 5.33 9.25 14.07
N GLN A 120 4.74 9.60 15.23
CA GLN A 120 3.29 9.73 15.38
C GLN A 120 2.71 10.79 14.44
N ASP A 121 3.40 11.93 14.29
CA ASP A 121 3.00 12.97 13.34
C ASP A 121 3.14 12.51 11.88
N CYS A 122 4.21 11.77 11.57
CA CYS A 122 4.41 11.18 10.23
C CYS A 122 3.33 10.15 9.87
N ALA A 123 2.73 9.47 10.85
CA ALA A 123 1.67 8.49 10.63
C ALA A 123 0.32 9.11 10.21
N LEU A 124 0.17 10.44 10.30
CA LEU A 124 -1.09 11.12 9.95
C LEU A 124 -1.35 11.15 8.45
N ILE A 125 -0.31 11.34 7.64
CA ILE A 125 -0.36 11.29 6.17
C ILE A 125 0.50 10.12 5.71
N GLN A 126 -0.14 9.12 5.11
CA GLN A 126 0.51 7.91 4.61
C GLN A 126 0.12 7.68 3.15
N PRO A 127 1.07 7.40 2.24
CA PRO A 127 2.54 7.36 2.46
C PRO A 127 3.14 8.74 2.80
N VAL A 128 4.11 8.78 3.71
CA VAL A 128 4.81 10.02 4.10
C VAL A 128 6.05 10.21 3.22
N SER A 129 6.20 11.37 2.59
CA SER A 129 7.42 11.68 1.84
C SER A 129 8.56 12.07 2.79
N LEU A 130 9.80 11.79 2.41
CA LEU A 130 10.97 12.17 3.22
C LEU A 130 11.05 13.69 3.45
N GLY A 131 10.63 14.48 2.44
CA GLY A 131 10.54 15.94 2.56
C GLY A 131 9.48 16.38 3.57
N LEU A 132 8.31 15.73 3.60
CA LEU A 132 7.27 16.02 4.60
C LEU A 132 7.72 15.60 6.01
N ALA A 133 8.35 14.43 6.14
CA ALA A 133 8.88 13.96 7.41
C ALA A 133 9.94 14.92 7.97
N ASP A 134 10.90 15.39 7.16
CA ASP A 134 11.90 16.36 7.60
C ASP A 134 11.28 17.74 7.89
N ALA A 135 10.28 18.18 7.13
CA ALA A 135 9.56 19.42 7.40
C ALA A 135 8.85 19.38 8.76
N LEU A 136 8.20 18.25 9.10
CA LEU A 136 7.60 18.02 10.42
C LEU A 136 8.65 18.04 11.53
N ARG A 137 9.81 17.42 11.30
CA ARG A 137 10.93 17.43 12.25
C ARG A 137 11.40 18.85 12.53
N ARG A 138 11.66 19.66 11.50
CA ARG A 138 12.16 21.03 11.66
C ARG A 138 11.17 21.94 12.39
N GLU A 139 9.88 21.81 12.10
CA GLU A 139 8.85 22.68 12.66
C GLU A 139 8.55 22.34 14.14
N PHE A 140 8.34 21.06 14.45
CA PHE A 140 7.84 20.63 15.77
C PHE A 140 8.91 20.00 16.66
N TYR A 141 10.02 19.52 16.09
CA TYR A 141 11.07 18.77 16.79
C TYR A 141 12.49 19.23 16.39
N PRO A 142 12.82 20.53 16.49
CA PRO A 142 14.11 21.05 16.03
C PRO A 142 15.33 20.46 16.77
N HIS A 143 15.10 19.88 17.96
CA HIS A 143 16.11 19.18 18.75
C HIS A 143 16.46 17.78 18.21
N LEU A 144 15.59 17.17 17.39
CA LEU A 144 15.87 15.85 16.81
C LEU A 144 16.83 16.02 15.62
N PRO A 145 17.96 15.32 15.61
CA PRO A 145 18.91 15.43 14.53
C PRO A 145 18.42 14.63 13.29
N PRO A 146 18.79 15.01 12.05
CA PRO A 146 18.26 14.40 10.82
C PRO A 146 18.46 12.88 10.72
N GLU A 147 19.51 12.35 11.34
CA GLU A 147 19.87 10.93 11.37
C GLU A 147 18.76 10.06 12.01
N ARG A 148 17.89 10.66 12.83
CA ARG A 148 16.72 9.97 13.40
C ARG A 148 15.75 9.44 12.35
N MET A 149 15.82 9.93 11.11
CA MET A 149 15.05 9.37 9.99
C MET A 149 15.27 7.85 9.85
N GLY A 150 16.49 7.36 10.13
CA GLY A 150 16.81 5.92 10.12
C GLY A 150 15.89 5.08 11.00
N ARG A 151 15.38 5.65 12.10
CA ARG A 151 14.47 4.94 13.02
C ARG A 151 13.08 4.70 12.43
N LEU A 152 12.62 5.55 11.51
CA LEU A 152 11.36 5.35 10.80
C LEU A 152 11.44 4.17 9.84
N TYR A 153 12.59 3.97 9.19
CA TYR A 153 12.85 2.82 8.33
C TYR A 153 12.94 1.50 9.11
N ALA A 154 13.37 1.56 10.37
CA ALA A 154 13.52 0.38 11.21
C ALA A 154 12.19 -0.15 11.77
N LEU A 155 11.06 0.52 11.52
CA LEU A 155 9.75 0.07 11.99
C LEU A 155 9.31 -1.21 11.26
N PRO A 156 8.77 -2.22 11.97
CA PRO A 156 8.34 -3.49 11.38
C PRO A 156 7.38 -3.32 10.20
N ASP A 157 7.60 -4.10 9.14
CA ASP A 157 6.77 -4.14 7.93
C ASP A 157 6.58 -2.77 7.24
N THR A 158 7.52 -1.83 7.45
CA THR A 158 7.52 -0.55 6.76
C THR A 158 8.06 -0.74 5.35
N SER A 159 7.26 -0.40 4.35
CA SER A 159 7.66 -0.46 2.95
C SER A 159 8.16 0.91 2.50
N GLN A 160 9.20 0.89 1.67
CA GLN A 160 9.70 2.08 0.98
C GLN A 160 9.33 1.96 -0.49
N ILE A 161 8.62 2.98 -0.99
CA ILE A 161 8.32 3.12 -2.41
C ILE A 161 8.94 4.45 -2.85
N LEU A 162 9.99 4.40 -3.67
CA LEU A 162 10.77 5.57 -4.08
C LEU A 162 11.26 6.40 -2.86
N SER A 163 10.82 7.67 -2.76
CA SER A 163 11.12 8.61 -1.67
C SER A 163 9.96 8.74 -0.67
N THR A 164 9.12 7.71 -0.56
CA THR A 164 8.00 7.65 0.38
C THR A 164 8.08 6.44 1.29
N LEU A 165 7.69 6.65 2.54
CA LEU A 165 7.58 5.63 3.58
C LEU A 165 6.12 5.29 3.81
N CYS A 166 5.80 4.00 3.81
CA CYS A 166 4.48 3.48 4.12
C CYS A 166 4.57 2.56 5.33
N PHE A 167 4.05 3.02 6.46
CA PHE A 167 3.96 2.23 7.68
C PHE A 167 2.91 1.14 7.53
N SER A 168 3.20 -0.05 8.06
CA SER A 168 2.20 -1.13 8.09
C SER A 168 0.97 -0.72 8.90
N LYS A 169 -0.16 -1.39 8.63
CA LYS A 169 -1.42 -1.10 9.31
C LYS A 169 -1.29 -1.21 10.83
N ALA A 170 -0.57 -2.21 11.33
CA ALA A 170 -0.35 -2.41 12.76
C ALA A 170 0.43 -1.24 13.39
N ILE A 171 1.46 -0.75 12.71
CA ILE A 171 2.26 0.41 13.15
C ILE A 171 1.44 1.69 13.11
N GLN A 172 0.62 1.91 12.08
CA GLN A 172 -0.28 3.07 12.01
C GLN A 172 -1.28 3.10 13.16
N ILE A 173 -1.80 1.94 13.58
CA ILE A 173 -2.70 1.83 14.75
C ILE A 173 -1.98 2.28 16.03
N VAL A 174 -0.78 1.73 16.29
CA VAL A 174 0.02 2.06 17.48
C VAL A 174 0.36 3.55 17.51
N LEU A 175 0.90 4.09 16.42
CA LEU A 175 1.33 5.48 16.34
C LEU A 175 0.15 6.45 16.47
N ARG A 176 -0.97 6.20 15.79
CA ARG A 176 -2.13 7.10 15.87
C ARG A 176 -2.86 7.02 17.21
N ASN A 177 -2.87 5.86 17.87
CA ASN A 177 -3.34 5.75 19.26
C ASN A 177 -2.44 6.57 20.20
N GLY A 178 -1.12 6.45 20.05
CA GLY A 178 -0.16 7.28 20.80
C GLY A 178 -0.35 8.78 20.58
N PHE A 179 -0.57 9.19 19.34
CA PHE A 179 -0.86 10.59 18.98
C PHE A 179 -2.10 11.13 19.73
N LYS A 180 -3.19 10.36 19.73
CA LYS A 180 -4.43 10.71 20.45
C LYS A 180 -4.28 10.72 21.97
N ALA A 181 -3.44 9.87 22.53
CA ALA A 181 -3.22 9.84 23.97
C ALA A 181 -2.34 10.99 24.46
N ARG A 182 -1.29 11.34 23.69
CA ARG A 182 -0.20 12.21 24.17
C ARG A 182 -0.29 13.65 23.72
N ARG A 183 -0.82 13.94 22.52
CA ARG A 183 -0.82 15.30 21.97
C ARG A 183 -2.03 16.09 22.45
N SER A 184 -1.79 17.33 22.88
CA SER A 184 -2.84 18.27 23.30
C SER A 184 -3.72 18.72 22.13
N GLU A 185 -4.94 19.17 22.42
CA GLU A 185 -5.89 19.60 21.40
C GLU A 185 -5.38 20.81 20.59
N SER A 186 -4.69 21.77 21.23
CA SER A 186 -4.04 22.89 20.52
C SER A 186 -2.92 22.41 19.60
N GLY A 187 -2.11 21.45 20.05
CA GLY A 187 -1.04 20.84 19.25
C GLY A 187 -1.57 20.05 18.06
N ARG A 188 -2.75 19.42 18.16
CA ARG A 188 -3.42 18.76 17.04
C ARG A 188 -3.89 19.76 16.01
N LYS A 189 -4.53 20.86 16.43
CA LYS A 189 -5.00 21.91 15.51
C LYS A 189 -3.84 22.56 14.75
N ALA A 190 -2.74 22.89 15.43
CA ALA A 190 -1.55 23.46 14.81
C ALA A 190 -0.94 22.51 13.76
N LEU A 191 -0.82 21.22 14.10
CA LEU A 191 -0.32 20.21 13.18
C LEU A 191 -1.25 20.02 11.97
N SER A 192 -2.57 19.94 12.19
CA SER A 192 -3.55 19.82 11.09
C SER A 192 -3.48 21.01 10.13
N ALA A 193 -3.32 22.22 10.65
CA ALA A 193 -3.14 23.42 9.83
C ALA A 193 -1.82 23.36 9.02
N PHE A 194 -0.72 22.94 9.64
CA PHE A 194 0.57 22.77 8.98
C PHE A 194 0.51 21.75 7.85
N LEU A 195 -0.10 20.59 8.11
CA LEU A 195 -0.24 19.51 7.15
C LEU A 195 -1.14 19.92 5.98
N MET A 196 -2.26 20.60 6.24
CA MET A 196 -3.12 21.13 5.17
C MET A 196 -2.38 22.13 4.27
N ARG A 197 -1.57 23.02 4.85
CA ARG A 197 -0.74 23.94 4.07
C ARG A 197 0.25 23.17 3.18
N LYS A 198 0.93 22.16 3.72
CA LYS A 198 1.87 21.33 2.96
C LYS A 198 1.19 20.56 1.84
N ILE A 199 -0.02 20.06 2.05
CA ILE A 199 -0.82 19.45 0.98
C ILE A 199 -1.11 20.50 -0.11
N GLU A 200 -1.55 21.70 0.24
CA GLU A 200 -1.88 22.74 -0.75
C GLU A 200 -0.66 23.22 -1.55
N GLU A 201 0.54 23.28 -0.94
CA GLU A 201 1.81 23.60 -1.63
C GLU A 201 2.15 22.59 -2.74
N THR A 202 1.64 21.36 -2.65
CA THR A 202 1.87 20.29 -3.64
C THR A 202 0.79 20.22 -4.72
N LYS A 203 -0.08 21.24 -4.79
CA LYS A 203 -1.16 21.30 -5.78
C LYS A 203 -0.59 21.35 -7.20
N PRO A 204 -0.97 20.41 -8.10
CA PRO A 204 -0.56 20.46 -9.50
C PRO A 204 -1.17 21.67 -10.22
N GLU A 205 -0.43 22.21 -11.19
CA GLU A 205 -0.95 23.24 -12.09
C GLU A 205 -2.08 22.65 -12.96
N THR A 206 -3.18 23.39 -13.07
CA THR A 206 -4.34 23.00 -13.89
C THR A 206 -4.50 23.98 -15.03
N GLU A 207 -4.52 23.49 -16.26
CA GLU A 207 -4.91 24.27 -17.44
C GLU A 207 -6.41 24.58 -17.38
N ALA A 208 -6.79 25.85 -17.50
CA ALA A 208 -8.18 26.27 -17.47
C ALA A 208 -8.96 25.69 -18.66
N GLY A 209 -10.07 24.99 -18.39
CA GLY A 209 -11.00 24.49 -19.42
C GLY A 209 -10.76 23.06 -19.90
N LYS A 210 -9.83 22.30 -19.30
CA LYS A 210 -9.68 20.85 -19.53
C LYS A 210 -10.13 20.05 -18.30
N ASP A 211 -10.52 18.80 -18.53
CA ASP A 211 -10.83 17.86 -17.45
C ASP A 211 -9.66 17.71 -16.48
N PRO A 212 -9.92 17.55 -15.17
CA PRO A 212 -8.89 17.50 -14.16
C PRO A 212 -7.94 16.32 -14.41
N SER A 213 -6.64 16.61 -14.49
CA SER A 213 -5.63 15.57 -14.69
C SER A 213 -5.64 14.54 -13.56
N LEU A 214 -5.20 13.31 -13.84
CA LEU A 214 -5.13 12.25 -12.83
C LEU A 214 -4.24 12.64 -11.63
N GLN A 215 -3.19 13.43 -11.86
CA GLN A 215 -2.33 13.95 -10.80
C GLN A 215 -3.11 14.91 -9.89
N PHE A 216 -3.95 15.78 -10.47
CA PHE A 216 -4.83 16.66 -9.71
C PHE A 216 -5.84 15.86 -8.87
N LEU A 217 -6.49 14.86 -9.45
CA LEU A 217 -7.43 13.99 -8.72
C LEU A 217 -6.75 13.23 -7.57
N LYS A 218 -5.52 12.73 -7.79
CA LYS A 218 -4.72 12.05 -6.74
C LYS A 218 -4.38 12.99 -5.58
N TRP A 219 -4.01 14.24 -5.88
CA TRP A 219 -3.79 15.28 -4.88
C TRP A 219 -5.09 15.63 -4.13
N GLU A 220 -6.19 15.82 -4.85
CA GLU A 220 -7.48 16.18 -4.29
C GLU A 220 -8.00 15.08 -3.35
N ARG A 221 -7.78 13.82 -3.70
CA ARG A 221 -8.06 12.67 -2.83
C ARG A 221 -7.33 12.78 -1.49
N VAL A 222 -6.03 13.08 -1.48
CA VAL A 222 -5.24 13.20 -0.24
C VAL A 222 -5.76 14.35 0.62
N LYS A 223 -6.07 15.48 -0.01
CA LYS A 223 -6.65 16.66 0.65
C LYS A 223 -8.00 16.37 1.29
N GLU A 224 -8.94 15.78 0.55
CA GLU A 224 -10.29 15.52 1.06
C GLU A 224 -10.31 14.38 2.09
N ARG A 225 -9.43 13.37 1.98
CA ARG A 225 -9.20 12.39 3.05
C ARG A 225 -8.72 13.07 4.32
N PHE A 226 -7.72 13.96 4.22
CA PHE A 226 -7.20 14.65 5.40
C PHE A 226 -8.27 15.56 6.04
N ARG A 227 -9.07 16.26 5.22
CA ARG A 227 -10.21 17.05 5.71
C ARG A 227 -11.20 16.22 6.51
N MET A 228 -11.55 15.03 6.02
CA MET A 228 -12.42 14.09 6.72
C MET A 228 -11.92 13.73 8.12
N GLU A 229 -10.60 13.67 8.31
CA GLU A 229 -10.00 13.39 9.62
C GLU A 229 -9.80 14.64 10.48
N SER A 230 -9.57 15.80 9.87
CA SER A 230 -9.20 17.04 10.57
C SER A 230 -10.39 17.91 10.97
N ASP A 231 -11.50 17.85 10.21
CA ASP A 231 -12.69 18.69 10.40
C ASP A 231 -13.90 17.82 10.81
N PRO A 232 -14.37 17.94 12.07
CA PRO A 232 -15.54 17.21 12.55
C PRO A 232 -16.82 17.48 11.73
N ASN A 233 -16.94 18.65 11.11
CA ASN A 233 -18.15 19.12 10.43
C ASN A 233 -18.15 18.84 8.92
N TYR A 234 -17.03 18.36 8.37
CA TYR A 234 -16.89 18.06 6.95
C TYR A 234 -17.95 17.05 6.49
N ASP A 235 -18.59 17.34 5.35
CA ASP A 235 -19.76 16.59 4.90
C ASP A 235 -19.43 15.43 3.95
N MET A 236 -18.16 15.26 3.53
CA MET A 236 -17.69 14.22 2.59
C MET A 236 -18.32 14.26 1.20
N LYS A 237 -18.94 15.36 0.79
CA LYS A 237 -19.53 15.46 -0.55
C LYS A 237 -18.47 15.27 -1.65
N ARG A 238 -17.36 16.01 -1.57
CA ARG A 238 -16.31 15.95 -2.59
C ARG A 238 -15.60 14.60 -2.62
N LEU A 239 -15.38 14.00 -1.45
CA LEU A 239 -14.80 12.66 -1.36
C LEU A 239 -15.72 11.61 -2.02
N ALA A 240 -17.04 11.73 -1.86
CA ALA A 240 -18.01 10.86 -2.54
C ALA A 240 -18.06 11.09 -4.07
N GLU A 241 -17.86 12.32 -4.54
CA GLU A 241 -17.71 12.62 -5.97
C GLU A 241 -16.41 12.01 -6.53
N LEU A 242 -15.29 12.15 -5.81
CA LEU A 242 -14.02 11.53 -6.19
C LEU A 242 -14.10 10.00 -6.23
N ALA A 243 -14.94 9.40 -5.39
CA ALA A 243 -15.15 7.96 -5.41
C ALA A 243 -15.79 7.45 -6.73
N LEU A 244 -16.33 8.37 -7.55
CA LEU A 244 -16.91 8.06 -8.86
C LEU A 244 -15.87 8.13 -9.97
N THR A 245 -14.77 8.84 -9.77
CA THR A 245 -13.63 8.90 -10.70
C THR A 245 -12.81 7.61 -10.63
N PRO A 246 -11.82 7.35 -11.52
CA PRO A 246 -10.83 6.26 -11.41
C PRO A 246 -10.20 6.01 -10.02
N LEU A 247 -10.33 6.93 -9.07
CA LEU A 247 -9.80 6.75 -7.72
C LEU A 247 -10.77 6.02 -6.78
N GLY A 248 -11.98 5.68 -7.24
CA GLY A 248 -13.07 5.04 -6.50
C GLY A 248 -12.68 3.89 -5.59
N ILE A 249 -12.21 2.80 -6.18
CA ILE A 249 -11.78 1.60 -5.44
C ILE A 249 -10.74 1.97 -4.39
N SER A 250 -9.67 2.67 -4.79
CA SER A 250 -8.60 3.07 -3.89
C SER A 250 -9.08 3.98 -2.73
N ILE A 251 -10.10 4.81 -2.96
CA ILE A 251 -10.74 5.62 -1.92
C ILE A 251 -11.52 4.71 -0.96
N CYS A 252 -12.35 3.81 -1.48
CA CYS A 252 -13.16 2.90 -0.67
C CYS A 252 -12.29 1.96 0.18
N GLU A 253 -11.25 1.35 -0.41
CA GLU A 253 -10.27 0.52 0.30
C GLU A 253 -9.54 1.31 1.39
N GLY A 254 -9.05 2.50 1.03
CA GLY A 254 -8.34 3.39 1.95
C GLY A 254 -9.20 3.82 3.13
N LEU A 255 -10.49 4.08 2.90
CA LEU A 255 -11.47 4.38 3.95
C LEU A 255 -11.81 3.14 4.78
N GLY A 256 -11.88 1.96 4.16
CA GLY A 256 -12.12 0.68 4.83
C GLY A 256 -11.04 0.30 5.83
N ALA A 257 -9.83 0.86 5.72
CA ALA A 257 -8.77 0.65 6.70
C ALA A 257 -9.01 1.38 8.05
N PHE A 258 -9.88 2.39 8.07
CA PHE A 258 -10.17 3.21 9.26
C PHE A 258 -11.27 2.61 10.14
N GLY A 259 -11.14 2.83 11.45
CA GLY A 259 -12.08 2.36 12.47
C GLY A 259 -12.81 3.55 13.09
N PHE A 260 -14.05 3.77 12.67
CA PHE A 260 -14.86 4.89 13.15
C PHE A 260 -15.65 4.54 14.43
N GLU A 261 -15.87 3.25 14.71
CA GLU A 261 -16.69 2.74 15.82
C GLU A 261 -15.88 2.00 16.91
N GLY A 262 -14.57 2.26 17.03
CA GLY A 262 -13.75 1.68 18.10
C GLY A 262 -13.22 0.27 17.82
N GLU A 263 -13.17 -0.11 16.54
CA GLU A 263 -12.54 -1.34 16.07
C GLU A 263 -11.02 -1.32 16.35
N ALA A 264 -10.54 -2.18 17.25
CA ALA A 264 -9.13 -2.23 17.67
C ALA A 264 -8.16 -2.57 16.52
N ASN A 265 -8.62 -3.31 15.50
CA ASN A 265 -7.83 -3.76 14.35
C ASN A 265 -7.86 -2.77 13.17
N LYS A 266 -8.34 -1.53 13.39
CA LYS A 266 -8.45 -0.51 12.35
C LYS A 266 -7.76 0.77 12.75
N ILE A 267 -7.38 1.55 11.75
CA ILE A 267 -6.65 2.80 11.92
C ILE A 267 -7.59 3.84 12.56
N PRO A 268 -7.26 4.41 13.73
CA PRO A 268 -8.11 5.39 14.37
C PRO A 268 -8.01 6.75 13.65
N PRO A 269 -9.15 7.37 13.27
CA PRO A 269 -9.13 8.67 12.56
C PRO A 269 -8.71 9.81 13.49
N ILE A 270 -8.07 10.88 13.01
CA ILE A 270 -7.59 11.98 13.89
C ILE A 270 -8.72 12.53 14.75
N VAL A 271 -9.81 12.95 14.11
CA VAL A 271 -11.07 13.35 14.74
C VAL A 271 -12.20 12.53 14.15
N ARG A 272 -13.22 12.22 14.96
CA ARG A 272 -14.41 11.53 14.48
C ARG A 272 -15.34 12.53 13.78
N PRO A 273 -15.86 12.22 12.58
CA PRO A 273 -16.90 13.02 11.93
C PRO A 273 -18.13 13.13 12.84
N GLN A 274 -18.63 14.34 13.05
CA GLN A 274 -19.83 14.62 13.83
C GLN A 274 -21.05 14.90 12.93
N ASN A 275 -20.82 15.25 11.66
CA ASN A 275 -21.87 15.58 10.70
C ASN A 275 -22.69 14.33 10.28
N PRO A 276 -24.02 14.27 10.50
CA PRO A 276 -24.85 13.13 10.12
C PRO A 276 -24.88 12.84 8.61
N LYS A 277 -24.68 13.86 7.75
CA LYS A 277 -24.60 13.67 6.29
C LYS A 277 -23.32 12.95 5.89
N ALA A 278 -22.21 13.26 6.57
CA ALA A 278 -20.93 12.59 6.37
C ALA A 278 -21.03 11.10 6.67
N TRP A 279 -21.70 10.74 7.77
CA TRP A 279 -21.94 9.33 8.13
C TRP A 279 -22.76 8.57 7.10
N ARG A 280 -23.77 9.19 6.47
CA ARG A 280 -24.53 8.55 5.38
C ARG A 280 -23.63 8.26 4.18
N ARG A 281 -22.81 9.24 3.78
CA ARG A 281 -21.87 9.10 2.66
C ARG A 281 -20.77 8.09 2.95
N LEU A 282 -20.24 8.09 4.17
CA LEU A 282 -19.25 7.12 4.62
C LEU A 282 -19.81 5.70 4.60
N LYS A 283 -21.03 5.49 5.11
CA LYS A 283 -21.70 4.19 5.04
C LYS A 283 -21.93 3.73 3.60
N TRP A 284 -22.26 4.66 2.69
CA TRP A 284 -22.36 4.36 1.27
C TRP A 284 -21.01 3.99 0.65
N LEU A 285 -19.93 4.74 0.95
CA LEU A 285 -18.57 4.45 0.48
C LEU A 285 -18.01 3.13 1.02
N LEU A 286 -18.41 2.74 2.23
CA LEU A 286 -17.97 1.51 2.90
C LEU A 286 -18.94 0.32 2.68
N LYS A 287 -20.01 0.50 1.90
CA LYS A 287 -20.99 -0.54 1.65
C LYS A 287 -20.28 -1.69 0.95
N LYS A 288 -20.22 -2.84 1.61
CA LYS A 288 -19.75 -4.07 0.97
C LYS A 288 -20.71 -4.41 -0.17
N PRO A 289 -20.20 -4.97 -1.28
CA PRO A 289 -21.07 -5.37 -2.38
C PRO A 289 -22.13 -6.34 -1.87
N LYS A 290 -23.37 -6.14 -2.33
CA LYS A 290 -24.55 -6.95 -2.01
C LYS A 290 -24.41 -8.37 -2.57
N TYR A 291 -23.71 -8.51 -3.68
CA TYR A 291 -23.45 -9.76 -4.38
C TYR A 291 -21.95 -9.96 -4.54
N SER A 292 -21.48 -11.20 -4.35
CA SER A 292 -20.10 -11.58 -4.64
C SER A 292 -20.12 -12.44 -5.88
N LEU A 293 -19.46 -11.99 -6.94
CA LEU A 293 -19.36 -12.73 -8.20
C LEU A 293 -18.03 -13.49 -8.25
N ARG A 294 -18.00 -14.63 -8.92
CA ARG A 294 -16.76 -15.38 -9.14
C ARG A 294 -15.88 -14.68 -10.17
N GLU A 295 -14.62 -14.52 -9.81
CA GLU A 295 -13.57 -13.97 -10.69
C GLU A 295 -12.77 -15.06 -11.41
N GLU A 296 -12.61 -16.23 -10.77
CA GLU A 296 -11.77 -17.33 -11.27
C GLU A 296 -12.48 -18.15 -12.35
N PRO A 297 -11.92 -18.31 -13.56
CA PRO A 297 -12.56 -19.05 -14.64
C PRO A 297 -12.85 -20.53 -14.32
N LEU A 298 -13.93 -21.07 -14.90
CA LEU A 298 -14.33 -22.47 -14.78
C LEU A 298 -14.33 -23.18 -16.13
N MET A 299 -14.07 -24.48 -16.10
CA MET A 299 -14.37 -25.40 -17.18
C MET A 299 -15.65 -26.15 -16.84
N VAL A 300 -16.70 -25.95 -17.62
CA VAL A 300 -18.05 -26.46 -17.33
C VAL A 300 -18.56 -27.13 -18.58
N SER A 301 -19.03 -28.38 -18.49
CA SER A 301 -19.54 -29.12 -19.64
C SER A 301 -21.01 -28.78 -19.97
N SER A 302 -21.41 -29.08 -21.20
CA SER A 302 -22.77 -28.87 -21.74
C SER A 302 -23.84 -29.67 -21.00
N ASP A 303 -23.44 -30.70 -20.23
CA ASP A 303 -24.36 -31.50 -19.43
C ASP A 303 -24.69 -30.84 -18.09
N GLU A 304 -23.77 -30.03 -17.55
CA GLU A 304 -23.87 -29.47 -16.19
C GLU A 304 -24.05 -27.95 -16.15
N PHE A 305 -23.82 -27.25 -17.26
CA PHE A 305 -23.79 -25.77 -17.30
C PHE A 305 -25.04 -25.10 -16.75
N ARG A 306 -26.23 -25.66 -16.98
CA ARG A 306 -27.48 -25.09 -16.45
C ARG A 306 -27.51 -25.08 -14.93
N SER A 307 -26.99 -26.13 -14.31
CA SER A 307 -26.91 -26.23 -12.85
C SER A 307 -25.84 -25.29 -12.30
N VAL A 308 -24.65 -25.30 -12.92
CA VAL A 308 -23.49 -24.51 -12.46
C VAL A 308 -23.73 -23.01 -12.60
N PHE A 309 -24.29 -22.56 -13.73
CA PHE A 309 -24.58 -21.14 -13.97
C PHE A 309 -25.96 -20.70 -13.48
N GLY A 310 -26.82 -21.61 -13.04
CA GLY A 310 -28.17 -21.28 -12.54
C GLY A 310 -29.12 -20.82 -13.65
N LEU A 311 -29.19 -21.59 -14.73
CA LEU A 311 -29.99 -21.29 -15.93
C LEU A 311 -31.27 -22.14 -16.00
N GLY A 312 -32.31 -21.58 -16.61
CA GLY A 312 -33.53 -22.31 -16.95
C GLY A 312 -33.42 -23.15 -18.22
N GLU A 313 -34.50 -23.82 -18.62
CA GLU A 313 -34.53 -24.61 -19.86
C GLU A 313 -34.26 -23.77 -21.11
N ASN A 314 -34.66 -22.51 -21.08
CA ASN A 314 -34.39 -21.52 -22.13
C ASN A 314 -32.98 -20.91 -22.05
N GLN A 315 -32.09 -21.46 -21.22
CA GLN A 315 -30.71 -21.00 -21.04
C GLN A 315 -30.58 -19.55 -20.55
N ARG A 316 -31.66 -19.01 -19.96
CA ARG A 316 -31.68 -17.69 -19.33
C ARG A 316 -31.46 -17.81 -17.82
N PRO A 317 -30.93 -16.76 -17.15
CA PRO A 317 -30.75 -16.76 -15.71
C PRO A 317 -32.07 -17.03 -14.97
N LEU A 318 -32.04 -17.93 -13.98
CA LEU A 318 -33.18 -18.15 -13.07
C LEU A 318 -33.38 -16.99 -12.11
N LYS A 319 -32.30 -16.26 -11.80
CA LYS A 319 -32.29 -15.09 -10.93
C LYS A 319 -31.49 -13.98 -11.59
N TYR A 320 -32.04 -12.78 -11.53
CA TYR A 320 -31.39 -11.56 -12.00
C TYR A 320 -30.88 -10.77 -10.79
N ILE A 321 -29.77 -10.06 -10.97
CA ILE A 321 -29.18 -9.21 -9.94
C ILE A 321 -29.80 -7.81 -10.05
N GLU A 322 -29.99 -7.15 -8.91
CA GLU A 322 -30.35 -5.73 -8.87
C GLU A 322 -29.07 -4.92 -8.79
N ASN A 323 -28.54 -4.50 -9.95
CA ASN A 323 -27.31 -3.73 -10.03
C ASN A 323 -27.52 -2.27 -9.59
N GLU A 324 -26.43 -1.63 -9.14
CA GLU A 324 -26.39 -0.21 -8.80
C GLU A 324 -25.34 0.45 -9.72
N PHE A 325 -25.64 0.55 -11.02
CA PHE A 325 -24.71 1.06 -12.04
C PHE A 325 -24.48 2.56 -11.93
N LYS A 326 -23.23 2.97 -12.17
CA LYS A 326 -22.83 4.36 -12.20
C LYS A 326 -21.72 4.62 -13.20
N ASP A 327 -22.03 5.46 -14.19
CA ASP A 327 -21.04 5.96 -15.15
C ASP A 327 -20.02 6.86 -14.43
N ARG A 328 -18.75 6.61 -14.72
CA ARG A 328 -17.60 7.28 -14.10
C ARG A 328 -17.02 8.40 -14.97
N GLY A 329 -17.52 8.55 -16.21
CA GLY A 329 -17.11 9.58 -17.16
C GLY A 329 -15.73 9.35 -17.78
N ASP A 330 -15.11 8.20 -17.52
CA ASP A 330 -13.78 7.80 -18.00
C ASP A 330 -13.84 6.61 -18.98
N GLY A 331 -15.04 6.25 -19.45
CA GLY A 331 -15.28 5.06 -20.25
C GLY A 331 -15.51 3.78 -19.43
N THR A 332 -15.72 3.90 -18.11
CA THR A 332 -16.03 2.78 -17.21
C THR A 332 -17.33 2.97 -16.45
N ILE A 333 -17.95 1.85 -16.05
CA ILE A 333 -19.16 1.79 -15.24
C ILE A 333 -18.83 1.02 -13.96
N ALA A 334 -19.03 1.64 -12.80
CA ALA A 334 -18.97 0.93 -11.53
C ALA A 334 -20.34 0.33 -11.22
N ASP A 335 -20.37 -0.93 -10.82
CA ASP A 335 -21.55 -1.54 -10.21
C ASP A 335 -21.35 -1.66 -8.70
N GLN A 336 -22.10 -0.86 -7.94
CA GLN A 336 -21.95 -0.85 -6.48
C GLN A 336 -22.60 -2.08 -5.81
N ALA A 337 -23.48 -2.78 -6.51
CA ALA A 337 -24.14 -3.97 -5.98
C ALA A 337 -23.18 -5.17 -5.97
N THR A 338 -22.27 -5.26 -6.92
CA THR A 338 -21.33 -6.38 -7.10
C THR A 338 -19.90 -6.00 -6.75
N GLY A 339 -19.58 -4.70 -6.78
CA GLY A 339 -18.24 -4.18 -6.49
C GLY A 339 -17.30 -4.18 -7.70
N VAL A 340 -17.73 -4.74 -8.84
CA VAL A 340 -16.92 -4.78 -10.05
C VAL A 340 -17.05 -3.50 -10.88
N ILE A 341 -16.05 -3.25 -11.71
CA ILE A 341 -16.01 -2.16 -12.68
C ILE A 341 -15.93 -2.75 -14.08
N TRP A 342 -16.81 -2.27 -14.94
CA TRP A 342 -16.96 -2.69 -16.31
C TRP A 342 -16.43 -1.64 -17.27
N GLN A 343 -15.90 -2.10 -18.40
CA GLN A 343 -15.74 -1.25 -19.56
C GLN A 343 -17.13 -0.83 -20.11
N LYS A 344 -17.34 0.48 -20.33
CA LYS A 344 -18.61 1.03 -20.84
C LYS A 344 -18.88 0.64 -22.29
N SER A 345 -17.84 0.69 -23.10
CA SER A 345 -17.79 0.06 -24.43
C SER A 345 -17.18 -1.33 -24.32
N GLY A 346 -17.24 -2.13 -25.37
CA GLY A 346 -16.45 -3.34 -25.48
C GLY A 346 -15.34 -3.22 -26.53
N SER A 347 -14.75 -4.37 -26.86
CA SER A 347 -13.88 -4.51 -28.02
C SER A 347 -14.68 -4.44 -29.33
N ASN A 348 -13.95 -4.37 -30.44
CA ASN A 348 -14.47 -4.78 -31.74
C ASN A 348 -14.66 -6.30 -31.80
N TRP A 349 -15.09 -6.82 -32.94
CA TRP A 349 -15.20 -8.26 -33.17
C TRP A 349 -13.80 -8.90 -33.27
N LEU A 350 -13.43 -9.74 -32.30
CA LEU A 350 -12.09 -10.29 -32.12
C LEU A 350 -12.09 -11.81 -32.00
N GLY A 351 -11.05 -12.48 -32.50
CA GLY A 351 -10.78 -13.87 -32.14
C GLY A 351 -10.38 -13.98 -30.66
N TYR A 352 -10.44 -15.17 -30.08
CA TYR A 352 -10.16 -15.34 -28.64
C TYR A 352 -8.72 -14.97 -28.24
N GLU A 353 -7.72 -15.25 -29.08
CA GLU A 353 -6.34 -14.82 -28.81
C GLU A 353 -6.21 -13.29 -28.87
N ASP A 354 -6.90 -12.65 -29.81
CA ASP A 354 -6.95 -11.19 -29.91
C ASP A 354 -7.72 -10.57 -28.73
N ALA A 355 -8.72 -11.28 -28.18
CA ALA A 355 -9.44 -10.88 -26.97
C ALA A 355 -8.51 -10.84 -25.75
N LEU A 356 -7.62 -11.82 -25.60
CA LEU A 356 -6.57 -11.80 -24.57
C LEU A 356 -5.60 -10.64 -24.79
N ALA A 357 -5.11 -10.48 -26.03
CA ALA A 357 -4.22 -9.37 -26.38
C ALA A 357 -4.87 -7.98 -26.18
N TYR A 358 -6.18 -7.88 -26.38
CA TYR A 358 -6.97 -6.69 -26.12
C TYR A 358 -6.97 -6.32 -24.64
N VAL A 359 -7.22 -7.28 -23.76
CA VAL A 359 -7.15 -7.08 -22.30
C VAL A 359 -5.72 -6.69 -21.88
N GLU A 360 -4.70 -7.38 -22.38
CA GLU A 360 -3.30 -7.03 -22.11
C GLU A 360 -2.95 -5.61 -22.59
N LYS A 361 -3.52 -5.19 -23.73
CA LYS A 361 -3.37 -3.82 -24.22
C LYS A 361 -4.02 -2.82 -23.27
N LEU A 362 -5.24 -3.06 -22.78
CA LEU A 362 -5.90 -2.21 -21.78
C LEU A 362 -5.01 -2.04 -20.54
N ASN A 363 -4.40 -3.13 -20.07
CA ASN A 363 -3.53 -3.11 -18.90
C ASN A 363 -2.24 -2.33 -19.13
N ARG A 364 -1.59 -2.56 -20.28
CA ARG A 364 -0.36 -1.85 -20.67
C ARG A 364 -0.59 -0.36 -20.86
N GLU A 365 -1.73 0.02 -21.43
CA GLU A 365 -2.11 1.42 -21.65
C GLU A 365 -2.71 2.09 -20.40
N ARG A 366 -2.89 1.32 -19.33
CA ARG A 366 -3.56 1.74 -18.10
C ARG A 366 -4.93 2.36 -18.39
N PHE A 367 -5.76 1.67 -19.16
CA PHE A 367 -7.10 2.16 -19.52
C PHE A 367 -7.89 2.54 -18.27
N ALA A 368 -8.47 3.75 -18.28
CA ALA A 368 -9.11 4.41 -17.12
C ALA A 368 -8.24 4.44 -15.84
N GLY A 369 -6.92 4.37 -15.98
CA GLY A 369 -5.94 4.39 -14.88
C GLY A 369 -5.54 3.02 -14.32
N TYR A 370 -6.09 1.92 -14.84
CA TYR A 370 -5.97 0.57 -14.27
C TYR A 370 -5.21 -0.41 -15.14
N ASP A 371 -4.50 -1.33 -14.50
CA ASP A 371 -3.61 -2.33 -15.10
C ASP A 371 -3.98 -3.78 -14.77
N ASP A 372 -5.20 -4.00 -14.25
CA ASP A 372 -5.75 -5.26 -13.76
C ASP A 372 -7.11 -5.62 -14.42
N TRP A 373 -7.35 -5.14 -15.63
CA TRP A 373 -8.45 -5.59 -16.48
C TRP A 373 -8.30 -7.07 -16.83
N ARG A 374 -9.44 -7.77 -16.90
CA ARG A 374 -9.52 -9.19 -17.29
C ARG A 374 -10.74 -9.46 -18.16
N LEU A 375 -10.74 -10.65 -18.78
CA LEU A 375 -11.96 -11.22 -19.34
C LEU A 375 -12.94 -11.54 -18.20
N PRO A 376 -14.25 -11.32 -18.41
CA PRO A 376 -15.25 -11.62 -17.41
C PRO A 376 -15.59 -13.10 -17.37
N THR A 377 -16.02 -13.60 -16.22
CA THR A 377 -16.66 -14.92 -16.11
C THR A 377 -18.12 -14.87 -16.60
N ILE A 378 -18.75 -16.02 -16.79
CA ILE A 378 -20.18 -16.10 -17.11
C ILE A 378 -21.04 -15.55 -15.99
N GLU A 379 -20.66 -15.77 -14.73
CA GLU A 379 -21.41 -15.20 -13.60
C GLU A 379 -21.40 -13.67 -13.64
N GLU A 380 -20.26 -13.07 -14.01
CA GLU A 380 -20.14 -11.63 -14.18
C GLU A 380 -20.91 -11.12 -15.40
N LEU A 381 -20.80 -11.75 -16.57
CA LEU A 381 -21.57 -11.33 -17.75
C LEU A 381 -23.08 -11.49 -17.54
N MET A 382 -23.50 -12.57 -16.88
CA MET A 382 -24.90 -12.80 -16.51
C MET A 382 -25.41 -11.73 -15.55
N SER A 383 -24.55 -11.16 -14.71
CA SER A 383 -24.94 -10.06 -13.81
C SER A 383 -25.32 -8.78 -14.56
N LEU A 384 -24.98 -8.67 -15.86
CA LEU A 384 -25.40 -7.56 -16.73
C LEU A 384 -26.72 -7.84 -17.47
N LEU A 385 -27.22 -9.08 -17.46
CA LEU A 385 -28.45 -9.42 -18.15
C LEU A 385 -29.66 -8.79 -17.43
N GLU A 386 -30.55 -8.21 -18.21
CA GLU A 386 -31.84 -7.68 -17.73
C GLU A 386 -32.98 -8.67 -18.01
N PRO A 387 -34.04 -8.73 -17.19
CA PRO A 387 -35.19 -9.60 -17.44
C PRO A 387 -36.02 -9.13 -18.65
N LYS A 388 -35.90 -7.86 -19.04
CA LYS A 388 -36.60 -7.24 -20.17
C LYS A 388 -35.60 -6.50 -21.05
N LYS A 389 -35.91 -6.40 -22.34
CA LYS A 389 -35.10 -5.61 -23.27
C LYS A 389 -35.24 -4.12 -22.97
N GLN A 390 -34.14 -3.39 -23.03
CA GLN A 390 -34.09 -1.97 -22.71
C GLN A 390 -33.22 -1.21 -23.72
N SER A 391 -31.90 -1.47 -23.75
CA SER A 391 -30.94 -0.80 -24.65
C SER A 391 -31.10 -1.24 -26.09
N THR A 392 -31.94 -0.54 -26.87
CA THR A 392 -32.16 -0.80 -28.31
C THR A 392 -32.40 -2.29 -28.64
N ASP A 393 -33.37 -2.90 -27.93
CA ASP A 393 -33.73 -4.32 -28.08
C ASP A 393 -32.69 -5.33 -27.54
N LEU A 394 -31.77 -4.89 -26.67
CA LEU A 394 -30.87 -5.76 -25.89
C LEU A 394 -31.34 -5.91 -24.43
N TYR A 395 -31.07 -7.07 -23.84
CA TYR A 395 -31.24 -7.40 -22.42
C TYR A 395 -30.07 -6.90 -21.58
N ILE A 396 -29.76 -5.61 -21.65
CA ILE A 396 -28.73 -4.93 -20.86
C ILE A 396 -29.18 -3.51 -20.53
N ASP A 397 -28.67 -2.95 -19.42
CA ASP A 397 -28.94 -1.57 -19.03
C ASP A 397 -28.44 -0.58 -20.12
N PRO A 398 -29.23 0.45 -20.51
CA PRO A 398 -28.86 1.47 -21.49
C PRO A 398 -27.62 2.31 -21.16
N ILE A 399 -27.08 2.20 -19.95
CA ILE A 399 -25.82 2.82 -19.57
C ILE A 399 -24.62 2.24 -20.35
N PHE A 400 -24.73 1.01 -20.85
CA PHE A 400 -23.70 0.36 -21.68
C PHE A 400 -23.92 0.64 -23.16
N ASP A 401 -22.81 0.66 -23.91
CA ASP A 401 -22.87 0.80 -25.37
C ASP A 401 -23.49 -0.45 -26.03
N GLU A 402 -24.30 -0.20 -27.08
CA GLU A 402 -25.17 -1.20 -27.72
C GLU A 402 -24.47 -2.08 -28.79
N GLU A 403 -23.22 -1.79 -29.14
CA GLU A 403 -22.50 -2.50 -30.21
C GLU A 403 -22.26 -3.99 -29.86
N GLN A 404 -22.01 -4.28 -28.59
CA GLN A 404 -21.74 -5.64 -28.11
C GLN A 404 -23.05 -6.37 -27.82
N SER A 405 -23.66 -6.93 -28.87
CA SER A 405 -24.88 -7.73 -28.79
C SER A 405 -24.71 -9.09 -28.08
N TRP A 406 -23.45 -9.50 -27.85
CA TRP A 406 -23.05 -10.67 -27.07
C TRP A 406 -21.59 -10.54 -26.64
N CYS A 407 -21.18 -11.19 -25.56
CA CYS A 407 -19.79 -11.14 -25.06
C CYS A 407 -19.24 -12.53 -24.73
N LEU A 408 -17.98 -12.75 -25.11
CA LEU A 408 -17.18 -13.91 -24.70
C LEU A 408 -16.79 -13.82 -23.23
N SER A 409 -16.74 -14.98 -22.56
CA SER A 409 -16.23 -15.10 -21.20
C SER A 409 -14.86 -15.78 -21.15
N SER A 410 -14.26 -15.76 -19.96
CA SER A 410 -13.10 -16.59 -19.63
C SER A 410 -13.45 -18.05 -19.34
N ASP A 411 -14.74 -18.38 -19.12
CA ASP A 411 -15.17 -19.75 -18.83
C ASP A 411 -15.19 -20.60 -20.10
N LYS A 412 -14.83 -21.87 -19.95
CA LYS A 412 -14.63 -22.78 -21.09
C LYS A 412 -15.55 -23.99 -21.00
N GLU A 413 -15.97 -24.48 -22.16
CA GLU A 413 -16.63 -25.79 -22.29
C GLU A 413 -15.55 -26.89 -22.34
N TYR A 414 -14.54 -26.68 -23.19
CA TYR A 414 -13.29 -27.43 -23.27
C TYR A 414 -12.20 -26.47 -23.79
N PRO A 415 -10.90 -26.84 -23.84
CA PRO A 415 -9.83 -25.90 -24.18
C PRO A 415 -10.01 -25.08 -25.47
N GLY A 416 -10.81 -25.57 -26.42
CA GLY A 416 -11.14 -24.93 -27.70
C GLY A 416 -12.56 -24.37 -27.83
N ALA A 417 -13.33 -24.28 -26.74
CA ALA A 417 -14.66 -23.65 -26.73
C ALA A 417 -14.86 -22.79 -25.48
N ALA A 418 -15.43 -21.60 -25.67
CA ALA A 418 -15.68 -20.63 -24.60
C ALA A 418 -17.19 -20.40 -24.44
N TRP A 419 -17.62 -20.22 -23.19
CA TRP A 419 -18.97 -19.78 -22.90
C TRP A 419 -19.11 -18.29 -23.18
N LEU A 420 -20.31 -17.87 -23.58
CA LEU A 420 -20.64 -16.49 -23.92
C LEU A 420 -22.08 -16.15 -23.52
N VAL A 421 -22.37 -14.86 -23.39
CA VAL A 421 -23.71 -14.34 -23.07
C VAL A 421 -24.22 -13.53 -24.26
N TYR A 422 -25.41 -13.87 -24.77
CA TYR A 422 -26.09 -13.07 -25.79
C TYR A 422 -27.03 -12.06 -25.15
N PHE A 423 -26.71 -10.77 -25.25
CA PHE A 423 -27.61 -9.70 -24.82
C PHE A 423 -28.80 -9.53 -25.77
N LEU A 424 -28.68 -9.93 -27.03
CA LEU A 424 -29.76 -9.82 -28.01
C LEU A 424 -30.98 -10.70 -27.67
N ILE A 425 -30.73 -11.91 -27.18
CA ILE A 425 -31.76 -12.93 -26.88
C ILE A 425 -31.85 -13.28 -25.39
N GLY A 426 -30.82 -12.92 -24.61
CA GLY A 426 -30.79 -13.00 -23.15
C GLY A 426 -30.40 -14.37 -22.60
N ASP A 427 -29.71 -15.19 -23.39
CA ASP A 427 -29.31 -16.55 -23.04
C ASP A 427 -27.77 -16.71 -22.94
N VAL A 428 -27.38 -17.87 -22.42
CA VAL A 428 -25.97 -18.27 -22.23
C VAL A 428 -25.72 -19.52 -23.05
N VAL A 429 -24.74 -19.44 -23.95
CA VAL A 429 -24.36 -20.54 -24.84
C VAL A 429 -22.84 -20.65 -24.91
N TRP A 430 -22.33 -21.66 -25.60
CA TRP A 430 -20.90 -21.75 -25.91
C TRP A 430 -20.67 -21.73 -27.41
N ASP A 431 -19.48 -21.31 -27.82
CA ASP A 431 -19.01 -21.39 -29.20
C ASP A 431 -17.53 -21.81 -29.24
N LEU A 432 -17.08 -22.25 -30.41
CA LEU A 432 -15.68 -22.56 -30.66
C LEU A 432 -14.83 -21.30 -30.47
N VAL A 433 -13.69 -21.44 -29.80
CA VAL A 433 -12.67 -20.38 -29.59
C VAL A 433 -12.09 -19.86 -30.91
N VAL A 434 -12.26 -20.61 -32.00
CA VAL A 434 -11.92 -20.21 -33.38
C VAL A 434 -12.93 -19.19 -33.94
N GLY A 435 -14.09 -19.04 -33.30
CA GLY A 435 -15.08 -18.01 -33.59
C GLY A 435 -14.64 -16.64 -33.07
N ASN A 436 -15.01 -15.59 -33.79
CA ASN A 436 -14.80 -14.22 -33.35
C ASN A 436 -15.96 -13.78 -32.44
N GLY A 437 -15.68 -13.00 -31.39
CA GLY A 437 -16.70 -12.40 -30.52
C GLY A 437 -16.30 -11.06 -29.93
N TYR A 438 -17.23 -10.44 -29.21
CA TYR A 438 -16.94 -9.20 -28.48
C TYR A 438 -16.49 -9.49 -27.05
N VAL A 439 -15.76 -8.54 -26.48
CA VAL A 439 -15.27 -8.57 -25.11
C VAL A 439 -15.71 -7.30 -24.41
N ARG A 440 -16.26 -7.44 -23.20
CA ARG A 440 -16.43 -6.34 -22.27
C ARG A 440 -15.56 -6.61 -21.05
N ALA A 441 -14.43 -5.90 -20.96
CA ALA A 441 -13.47 -6.14 -19.90
C ALA A 441 -14.06 -5.76 -18.53
N VAL A 442 -13.68 -6.51 -17.51
CA VAL A 442 -14.10 -6.31 -16.12
C VAL A 442 -12.88 -6.26 -15.21
N ARG A 443 -13.03 -5.63 -14.05
CA ARG A 443 -12.06 -5.65 -12.95
C ARG A 443 -12.75 -5.50 -11.60
N SER A 444 -12.06 -5.87 -10.53
CA SER A 444 -12.51 -5.74 -9.14
C SER A 444 -11.68 -4.74 -8.32
#